data_AF-K9G511-F1
#
_entry.id   AF-K9G511-F1
#
_cell.length_a   1.000
_cell.length_b   1.000
_cell.length_c   1.000
_cell.angle_alpha   90.00
_cell.angle_beta   90.00
_cell.angle_gamma   90.00
#
_symmetry.space_group_name_H-M   'P 1'
#
loop_
_entity.id
_entity.type
_entity.pdbx_description
1 polymer ?
#
loop_
_entity_poly.entity_id
_entity_poly.type
_entity_poly.pdbx_seq_one_letter_code
_entity_poly.pdbx_strand_id
1 'polypeptide(L)'
;MLDPCPPPPEWLRSFTEPYAIQLNSPTLAEHIHEVIAAFAFYLFVHAVLSPRLSPILFPQSYNKLTPRTKLNWDIHVVSLVQSVLINAAALWVMYSDEERSSMTSGERVFGYTGACGFIQALAVGYFLYDLIVSIVHVRMFGIGMLFHAISALWVFSLGFKPFLNFFAPTFILYELSSPFLNIHWFLDKVNMTGSRVQWYNGMALLSSFFACRLVWGTWQSVVVYGDMWNALQQTWSAAAAPLSEPRSVNANVFSPARDGSLCVNEACVRANAEITKFKEYTAGGVPTWLVLTYVGSNLILNFLNFFWFSKMVETVLKRFRAPAESVAAGEKKGKKEPVGAENAVQLNEDLVRDVVLEVASKLEQEETAIRQGDLSSLQEQVSSAVDSSFGEELRKRRSELAAKISLPGA
;
A
#
# COMPACT_ATOMS: atom_id res chain seq x y z
N MET A 1 -4.67 13.70 18.93
CA MET A 1 -6.14 13.67 18.82
C MET A 1 -6.66 12.36 19.39
N LEU A 2 -7.74 12.41 20.20
CA LEU A 2 -8.37 11.21 20.75
C LEU A 2 -9.08 10.39 19.68
N ASP A 3 -9.40 9.15 20.01
CA ASP A 3 -10.23 8.31 19.17
C ASP A 3 -11.61 8.96 18.93
N PRO A 4 -12.07 9.10 17.68
CA PRO A 4 -13.43 9.55 17.40
C PRO A 4 -14.52 8.56 17.81
N CYS A 5 -14.19 7.28 17.97
CA CYS A 5 -15.11 6.25 18.44
C CYS A 5 -15.12 6.17 19.98
N PRO A 6 -16.29 5.85 20.58
CA PRO A 6 -16.36 5.59 22.02
C PRO A 6 -15.56 4.32 22.36
N PRO A 7 -15.09 4.17 23.61
CA PRO A 7 -14.35 2.98 24.01
C PRO A 7 -15.18 1.69 23.85
N PRO A 8 -14.52 0.54 23.71
CA PRO A 8 -15.19 -0.75 23.55
C PRO A 8 -16.05 -1.08 24.77
N PRO A 9 -17.14 -1.85 24.58
CA PRO A 9 -17.87 -2.42 25.70
C PRO A 9 -16.93 -3.15 26.66
N GLU A 10 -17.11 -2.95 27.96
CA GLU A 10 -16.20 -3.45 28.99
C GLU A 10 -15.97 -4.96 28.89
N TRP A 11 -17.04 -5.73 28.67
CA TRP A 11 -16.94 -7.19 28.51
C TRP A 11 -16.03 -7.60 27.33
N LEU A 12 -16.03 -6.85 26.24
CA LEU A 12 -15.24 -7.13 25.05
C LEU A 12 -13.78 -6.77 25.31
N ARG A 13 -13.54 -5.61 25.92
CA ARG A 13 -12.20 -5.19 26.33
C ARG A 13 -11.57 -6.19 27.29
N SER A 14 -12.27 -6.54 28.39
CA SER A 14 -11.76 -7.49 29.39
C SER A 14 -11.52 -8.88 28.82
N PHE A 15 -12.31 -9.29 27.82
CA PHE A 15 -12.08 -10.54 27.11
C PHE A 15 -10.82 -10.49 26.23
N THR A 16 -10.61 -9.38 25.50
CA THR A 16 -9.50 -9.25 24.53
C THR A 16 -8.17 -8.89 25.17
N GLU A 17 -8.16 -8.08 26.22
CA GLU A 17 -6.96 -7.57 26.90
C GLU A 17 -5.92 -8.63 27.28
N PRO A 18 -6.24 -9.79 27.90
CA PRO A 18 -5.22 -10.78 28.25
C PRO A 18 -4.50 -11.34 27.03
N TYR A 19 -5.23 -11.57 25.93
CA TYR A 19 -4.63 -12.04 24.67
C TYR A 19 -3.82 -10.94 23.98
N ALA A 20 -4.31 -9.70 24.00
CA ALA A 20 -3.62 -8.54 23.48
C ALA A 20 -2.27 -8.35 24.18
N ILE A 21 -2.24 -8.43 25.52
CA ILE A 21 -1.00 -8.33 26.30
C ILE A 21 -0.07 -9.52 26.01
N GLN A 22 -0.58 -10.75 25.92
CA GLN A 22 0.23 -11.93 25.59
C GLN A 22 0.91 -11.82 24.22
N LEU A 23 0.20 -11.26 23.23
CA LEU A 23 0.74 -10.97 21.90
C LEU A 23 1.56 -9.67 21.85
N ASN A 24 1.71 -8.99 22.99
CA ASN A 24 2.35 -7.69 23.17
C ASN A 24 1.72 -6.56 22.33
N SER A 25 0.43 -6.66 22.02
CA SER A 25 -0.35 -5.71 21.23
C SER A 25 -1.40 -4.99 22.10
N PRO A 26 -1.01 -4.28 23.17
CA PRO A 26 -1.93 -3.74 24.18
C PRO A 26 -2.96 -2.76 23.61
N THR A 27 -2.64 -2.03 22.54
CA THR A 27 -3.57 -1.03 21.98
C THR A 27 -4.75 -1.70 21.25
N LEU A 28 -4.64 -2.99 20.88
CA LEU A 28 -5.73 -3.75 20.29
C LEU A 28 -6.96 -3.81 21.20
N ALA A 29 -6.77 -3.87 22.52
CA ALA A 29 -7.89 -3.95 23.46
C ALA A 29 -8.76 -2.69 23.44
N GLU A 30 -8.19 -1.53 23.12
CA GLU A 30 -8.93 -0.26 22.97
C GLU A 30 -9.70 -0.22 21.64
N HIS A 31 -9.19 -0.83 20.56
CA HIS A 31 -9.79 -0.72 19.23
C HIS A 31 -10.42 -2.01 18.68
N ILE A 32 -10.52 -3.07 19.48
CA ILE A 32 -11.02 -4.38 19.01
C ILE A 32 -12.43 -4.29 18.42
N HIS A 33 -13.28 -3.46 19.01
CA HIS A 33 -14.64 -3.24 18.57
C HIS A 33 -14.70 -2.60 17.18
N GLU A 34 -13.79 -1.66 16.89
CA GLU A 34 -13.65 -1.03 15.57
C GLU A 34 -13.15 -2.04 14.52
N VAL A 35 -12.17 -2.90 14.86
CA VAL A 35 -11.69 -3.96 13.96
C VAL A 35 -12.83 -4.89 13.57
N ILE A 36 -13.59 -5.36 14.57
CA ILE A 36 -14.74 -6.26 14.35
C ILE A 36 -15.83 -5.54 13.53
N ALA A 37 -16.15 -4.30 13.87
CA ALA A 37 -17.17 -3.52 13.18
C ALA A 37 -16.78 -3.26 11.71
N ALA A 38 -15.52 -2.88 11.44
CA ALA A 38 -15.00 -2.68 10.09
C ALA A 38 -15.05 -3.98 9.28
N PHE A 39 -14.58 -5.10 9.84
CA PHE A 39 -14.65 -6.40 9.19
C PHE A 39 -16.09 -6.81 8.86
N ALA A 40 -17.00 -6.71 9.83
CA ALA A 40 -18.42 -7.02 9.65
C ALA A 40 -19.08 -6.08 8.62
N PHE A 41 -18.71 -4.81 8.59
CA PHE A 41 -19.18 -3.85 7.62
C PHE A 41 -18.79 -4.24 6.20
N TYR A 42 -17.51 -4.55 5.93
CA TYR A 42 -17.08 -4.96 4.59
C TYR A 42 -17.66 -6.31 4.17
N LEU A 43 -17.81 -7.24 5.10
CA LEU A 43 -18.52 -8.49 4.85
C LEU A 43 -20.00 -8.24 4.50
N PHE A 44 -20.68 -7.32 5.18
CA PHE A 44 -22.03 -6.91 4.85
C PHE A 44 -22.11 -6.24 3.47
N VAL A 45 -21.16 -5.37 3.15
CA VAL A 45 -21.09 -4.73 1.82
C VAL A 45 -20.96 -5.78 0.72
N HIS A 46 -20.07 -6.76 0.90
CA HIS A 46 -19.88 -7.87 -0.05
C HIS A 46 -21.12 -8.78 -0.13
N ALA A 47 -21.59 -9.31 0.99
CA ALA A 47 -22.57 -10.39 0.99
C ALA A 47 -24.01 -9.90 0.78
N VAL A 48 -24.30 -8.65 1.13
CA VAL A 48 -25.67 -8.11 1.15
C VAL A 48 -25.82 -6.86 0.31
N LEU A 49 -25.02 -5.83 0.58
CA LEU A 49 -25.25 -4.51 -0.02
C LEU A 49 -25.02 -4.53 -1.53
N SER A 50 -23.87 -5.00 -1.98
CA SER A 50 -23.52 -5.01 -3.40
C SER A 50 -24.43 -5.91 -4.23
N PRO A 51 -24.71 -7.18 -3.85
CA PRO A 51 -25.59 -8.06 -4.62
C PRO A 51 -27.03 -7.57 -4.71
N ARG A 52 -27.49 -6.77 -3.73
CA ARG A 52 -28.86 -6.20 -3.74
C ARG A 52 -28.95 -4.87 -4.47
N LEU A 53 -27.97 -3.98 -4.31
CA LEU A 53 -27.99 -2.66 -4.95
C LEU A 53 -27.52 -2.70 -6.41
N SER A 54 -26.54 -3.53 -6.76
CA SER A 54 -25.98 -3.56 -8.11
C SER A 54 -26.99 -3.92 -9.22
N PRO A 55 -27.93 -4.88 -9.02
CA PRO A 55 -29.00 -5.13 -9.99
C PRO A 55 -29.98 -3.96 -10.14
N ILE A 56 -30.15 -3.12 -9.11
CA ILE A 56 -31.06 -1.97 -9.12
C ILE A 56 -30.41 -0.78 -9.83
N LEU A 57 -29.14 -0.51 -9.52
CA LEU A 57 -28.38 0.60 -10.07
C LEU A 57 -27.94 0.36 -11.52
N PHE A 58 -27.55 -0.89 -11.84
CA PHE A 58 -27.04 -1.27 -13.16
C PHE A 58 -27.78 -2.48 -13.75
N PRO A 59 -29.12 -2.41 -13.93
CA PRO A 59 -29.93 -3.56 -14.32
C PRO A 59 -29.56 -4.12 -15.70
N GLN A 60 -29.11 -3.27 -16.61
CA GLN A 60 -28.78 -3.64 -17.98
C GLN A 60 -27.40 -4.30 -18.13
N SER A 61 -26.49 -4.05 -17.18
CA SER A 61 -25.11 -4.53 -17.20
C SER A 61 -24.95 -5.69 -16.22
N TYR A 62 -25.23 -5.47 -14.93
CA TYR A 62 -24.97 -6.43 -13.86
C TYR A 62 -25.69 -7.77 -14.08
N ASN A 63 -26.96 -7.75 -14.49
CA ASN A 63 -27.74 -8.98 -14.67
C ASN A 63 -27.20 -9.90 -15.77
N LYS A 64 -26.49 -9.34 -16.76
CA LYS A 64 -25.88 -10.08 -17.86
C LYS A 64 -24.48 -10.63 -17.53
N LEU A 65 -23.89 -10.22 -16.40
CA LEU A 65 -22.57 -10.66 -16.00
C LEU A 65 -22.57 -12.13 -15.57
N THR A 66 -21.46 -12.82 -15.86
CA THR A 66 -21.23 -14.19 -15.37
C THR A 66 -21.12 -14.21 -13.84
N PRO A 67 -21.37 -15.34 -13.16
CA PRO A 67 -21.21 -15.44 -11.71
C PRO A 67 -19.83 -15.01 -11.21
N ARG A 68 -18.78 -15.36 -11.97
CA ARG A 68 -17.40 -14.94 -11.68
C ARG A 68 -17.22 -13.43 -11.75
N THR A 69 -17.75 -12.80 -12.79
CA THR A 69 -17.65 -11.35 -12.97
C THR A 69 -18.52 -10.59 -11.97
N LYS A 70 -19.67 -11.14 -11.55
CA LYS A 70 -20.50 -10.58 -10.46
C LYS A 70 -19.75 -10.60 -9.13
N LEU A 71 -19.10 -11.71 -8.78
CA LEU A 71 -18.26 -11.76 -7.58
C LEU A 71 -17.15 -10.71 -7.64
N ASN A 72 -16.45 -10.61 -8.78
CA ASN A 72 -15.40 -9.59 -8.94
C ASN A 72 -15.98 -8.17 -8.84
N TRP A 73 -17.17 -7.93 -9.41
CA TRP A 73 -17.90 -6.67 -9.27
C TRP A 73 -18.16 -6.33 -7.80
N ASP A 74 -18.69 -7.28 -7.03
CA ASP A 74 -19.00 -7.07 -5.61
C ASP A 74 -17.75 -6.76 -4.79
N ILE A 75 -16.61 -7.36 -5.15
CA ILE A 75 -15.32 -7.09 -4.52
C ILE A 75 -14.78 -5.70 -4.91
N HIS A 76 -14.95 -5.26 -6.16
CA HIS A 76 -14.66 -3.89 -6.58
C HIS A 76 -15.56 -2.86 -5.86
N VAL A 77 -16.81 -3.21 -5.54
CA VAL A 77 -17.68 -2.33 -4.74
C VAL A 77 -17.13 -2.18 -3.33
N VAL A 78 -16.72 -3.27 -2.70
CA VAL A 78 -16.12 -3.24 -1.36
C VAL A 78 -14.83 -2.42 -1.35
N SER A 79 -13.94 -2.63 -2.34
CA SER A 79 -12.70 -1.87 -2.49
C SER A 79 -12.96 -0.38 -2.73
N LEU A 80 -13.96 -0.02 -3.54
CA LEU A 80 -14.33 1.38 -3.75
C LEU A 80 -14.84 2.03 -2.45
N VAL A 81 -15.76 1.36 -1.74
CA VAL A 81 -16.29 1.86 -0.47
C VAL A 81 -15.17 2.03 0.56
N GLN A 82 -14.31 1.02 0.72
CA GLN A 82 -13.18 1.09 1.64
C GLN A 82 -12.24 2.23 1.29
N SER A 83 -11.76 2.29 0.05
CA SER A 83 -10.74 3.25 -0.35
C SER A 83 -11.24 4.69 -0.24
N VAL A 84 -12.52 4.96 -0.53
CA VAL A 84 -13.10 6.28 -0.29
C VAL A 84 -13.16 6.62 1.20
N LEU A 85 -13.70 5.71 2.02
CA LEU A 85 -13.89 5.95 3.46
C LEU A 85 -12.55 6.11 4.20
N ILE A 86 -11.62 5.19 3.98
CA ILE A 86 -10.36 5.16 4.73
C ILE A 86 -9.45 6.34 4.36
N ASN A 87 -9.41 6.74 3.08
CA ASN A 87 -8.60 7.89 2.66
C ASN A 87 -9.21 9.19 3.19
N ALA A 88 -10.54 9.33 3.18
CA ALA A 88 -11.20 10.49 3.77
C ALA A 88 -10.89 10.60 5.28
N ALA A 89 -11.01 9.48 6.01
CA ALA A 89 -10.68 9.42 7.43
C ALA A 89 -9.19 9.71 7.69
N ALA A 90 -8.28 9.11 6.90
CA ALA A 90 -6.84 9.31 7.06
C ALA A 90 -6.42 10.75 6.79
N LEU A 91 -6.93 11.39 5.72
CA LEU A 91 -6.67 12.80 5.42
C LEU A 91 -7.21 13.71 6.51
N TRP A 92 -8.40 13.42 7.04
CA TRP A 92 -8.97 14.16 8.16
C TRP A 92 -8.12 14.07 9.43
N VAL A 93 -7.67 12.86 9.80
CA VAL A 93 -6.76 12.66 10.94
C VAL A 93 -5.42 13.36 10.70
N MET A 94 -4.83 13.24 9.51
CA MET A 94 -3.57 13.90 9.19
C MET A 94 -3.66 15.43 9.27
N TYR A 95 -4.81 16.00 8.93
CA TYR A 95 -5.06 17.43 9.01
C TYR A 95 -5.38 17.91 10.44
N SER A 96 -6.14 17.12 11.21
CA SER A 96 -6.70 17.55 12.50
C SER A 96 -5.89 17.11 13.72
N ASP A 97 -5.06 16.07 13.59
CA ASP A 97 -4.25 15.54 14.70
C ASP A 97 -2.94 16.34 14.86
N GLU A 98 -3.04 17.43 15.61
CA GLU A 98 -1.90 18.29 15.97
C GLU A 98 -0.86 17.54 16.80
N GLU A 99 -1.28 16.62 17.68
CA GLU A 99 -0.37 15.80 18.49
C GLU A 99 0.48 14.89 17.63
N ARG A 100 -0.11 14.28 16.59
CA ARG A 100 0.59 13.50 15.59
C ARG A 100 1.57 14.36 14.81
N SER A 101 1.12 15.49 14.25
CA SER A 101 1.97 16.34 13.39
C SER A 101 3.21 16.91 14.09
N SER A 102 3.13 17.03 15.42
CA SER A 102 4.21 17.52 16.29
C SER A 102 5.14 16.42 16.84
N MET A 103 4.96 15.15 16.45
CA MET A 103 5.81 14.04 16.92
C MET A 103 7.24 14.10 16.37
N THR A 104 8.20 13.99 17.29
CA THR A 104 9.62 13.79 17.01
C THR A 104 9.90 12.39 16.40
N SER A 105 11.11 12.16 15.90
CA SER A 105 11.52 10.86 15.31
C SER A 105 11.27 9.67 16.25
N GLY A 106 11.57 9.81 17.56
CA GLY A 106 11.28 8.75 18.53
C GLY A 106 9.78 8.56 18.77
N GLU A 107 9.05 9.65 18.95
CA GLU A 107 7.59 9.61 19.16
C GLU A 107 6.85 9.06 17.93
N ARG A 108 7.34 9.26 16.70
CA ARG A 108 6.74 8.63 15.52
C ARG A 108 6.86 7.11 15.53
N VAL A 109 7.86 6.56 16.24
CA VAL A 109 8.00 5.11 16.41
C VAL A 109 7.15 4.58 17.55
N PHE A 110 7.16 5.22 18.71
CA PHE A 110 6.59 4.65 19.93
C PHE A 110 5.32 5.35 20.44
N GLY A 111 5.08 6.57 19.97
CA GLY A 111 3.95 7.40 20.38
C GLY A 111 2.64 6.86 19.86
N TYR A 112 1.57 7.20 20.58
CA TYR A 112 0.22 6.75 20.29
C TYR A 112 -0.74 7.95 20.19
N THR A 113 -1.68 7.89 19.25
CA THR A 113 -2.89 8.72 19.32
C THR A 113 -4.09 7.84 19.01
N GLY A 114 -5.20 8.01 19.75
CA GLY A 114 -6.43 7.27 19.50
C GLY A 114 -6.93 7.40 18.06
N ALA A 115 -6.80 8.57 17.43
CA ALA A 115 -7.18 8.78 16.04
C ALA A 115 -6.34 7.96 15.04
N CYS A 116 -5.03 7.78 15.28
CA CYS A 116 -4.20 6.89 14.47
C CYS A 116 -4.53 5.42 14.72
N GLY A 117 -4.81 5.06 15.98
CA GLY A 117 -5.33 3.74 16.36
C GLY A 117 -6.62 3.37 15.63
N PHE A 118 -7.54 4.34 15.51
CA PHE A 118 -8.78 4.21 14.74
C PHE A 118 -8.54 3.89 13.26
N ILE A 119 -7.66 4.64 12.59
CA ILE A 119 -7.31 4.37 11.18
C ILE A 119 -6.70 2.98 11.03
N GLN A 120 -5.85 2.58 11.96
CA GLN A 120 -5.24 1.26 11.98
C GLN A 120 -6.28 0.16 12.17
N ALA A 121 -7.27 0.35 13.05
CA ALA A 121 -8.34 -0.61 13.29
C ALA A 121 -9.25 -0.80 12.07
N LEU A 122 -9.63 0.31 11.42
CA LEU A 122 -10.38 0.26 10.16
C LEU A 122 -9.59 -0.47 9.06
N ALA A 123 -8.28 -0.20 8.96
CA ALA A 123 -7.40 -0.86 8.00
C ALA A 123 -7.29 -2.37 8.28
N VAL A 124 -7.04 -2.79 9.53
CA VAL A 124 -6.95 -4.20 9.90
C VAL A 124 -8.27 -4.95 9.65
N GLY A 125 -9.41 -4.35 9.99
CA GLY A 125 -10.71 -4.94 9.71
C GLY A 125 -10.96 -5.18 8.21
N TYR A 126 -10.54 -4.23 7.36
CA TYR A 126 -10.57 -4.40 5.90
C TYR A 126 -9.58 -5.47 5.41
N PHE A 127 -8.32 -5.39 5.81
CA PHE A 127 -7.30 -6.32 5.31
C PHE A 127 -7.53 -7.76 5.79
N LEU A 128 -8.25 -7.96 6.90
CA LEU A 128 -8.73 -9.28 7.30
C LEU A 128 -9.76 -9.82 6.31
N TYR A 129 -10.71 -8.98 5.90
CA TYR A 129 -11.66 -9.31 4.83
C TYR A 129 -10.93 -9.59 3.51
N ASP A 130 -9.99 -8.72 3.13
CA ASP A 130 -9.22 -8.83 1.89
C ASP A 130 -8.37 -10.11 1.85
N LEU A 131 -7.76 -10.49 2.98
CA LEU A 131 -7.03 -11.75 3.12
C LEU A 131 -7.94 -12.96 2.94
N ILE A 132 -9.10 -12.98 3.60
CA ILE A 132 -10.05 -14.09 3.49
C ILE A 132 -10.51 -14.24 2.03
N VAL A 133 -10.90 -13.15 1.38
CA VAL A 133 -11.33 -13.16 -0.02
C VAL A 133 -10.20 -13.62 -0.93
N SER A 134 -8.98 -13.12 -0.72
CA SER A 134 -7.79 -13.48 -1.49
C SER A 134 -7.40 -14.95 -1.31
N ILE A 135 -7.59 -15.55 -0.13
CA ILE A 135 -7.36 -16.98 0.10
C ILE A 135 -8.44 -17.82 -0.58
N VAL A 136 -9.72 -17.55 -0.29
CA VAL A 136 -10.86 -18.34 -0.80
C VAL A 136 -10.88 -18.32 -2.32
N HIS A 137 -10.57 -17.18 -2.91
CA HIS A 137 -10.61 -16.98 -4.34
C HIS A 137 -9.19 -16.80 -4.91
N VAL A 138 -8.17 -17.46 -4.35
CA VAL A 138 -6.77 -17.30 -4.81
C VAL A 138 -6.56 -17.66 -6.29
N ARG A 139 -7.36 -18.59 -6.84
CA ARG A 139 -7.34 -18.92 -8.29
C ARG A 139 -7.95 -17.81 -9.16
N MET A 140 -8.68 -16.89 -8.54
CA MET A 140 -9.23 -15.69 -9.15
C MET A 140 -8.41 -14.45 -8.83
N PHE A 141 -7.73 -14.40 -7.67
CA PHE A 141 -7.00 -13.21 -7.23
C PHE A 141 -5.47 -13.29 -7.39
N GLY A 142 -4.93 -14.48 -7.58
CA GLY A 142 -3.50 -14.69 -7.78
C GLY A 142 -2.68 -14.56 -6.50
N ILE A 143 -1.43 -15.01 -6.59
CA ILE A 143 -0.50 -15.04 -5.45
C ILE A 143 0.01 -13.63 -5.09
N GLY A 144 0.09 -12.72 -6.07
CA GLY A 144 0.52 -11.33 -5.83
C GLY A 144 -0.41 -10.58 -4.88
N MET A 145 -1.73 -10.67 -5.10
CA MET A 145 -2.73 -10.09 -4.20
C MET A 145 -2.77 -10.78 -2.85
N LEU A 146 -2.50 -12.08 -2.79
CA LEU A 146 -2.37 -12.78 -1.51
C LEU A 146 -1.18 -12.24 -0.69
N PHE A 147 -0.01 -12.05 -1.31
CA PHE A 147 1.13 -11.44 -0.63
C PHE A 147 0.87 -9.99 -0.24
N HIS A 148 0.15 -9.24 -1.07
CA HIS A 148 -0.32 -7.89 -0.72
C HIS A 148 -1.19 -7.93 0.54
N ALA A 149 -2.25 -8.75 0.56
CA ALA A 149 -3.17 -8.86 1.68
C ALA A 149 -2.48 -9.32 2.98
N ILE A 150 -1.58 -10.31 2.89
CA ILE A 150 -0.77 -10.77 4.03
C ILE A 150 0.12 -9.64 4.54
N SER A 151 0.87 -8.97 3.65
CA SER A 151 1.82 -7.92 4.03
C SER A 151 1.11 -6.71 4.62
N ALA A 152 -0.01 -6.28 4.01
CA ALA A 152 -0.83 -5.18 4.49
C ALA A 152 -1.45 -5.50 5.86
N LEU A 153 -2.08 -6.67 6.02
CA LEU A 153 -2.61 -7.09 7.31
C LEU A 153 -1.51 -7.14 8.38
N TRP A 154 -0.33 -7.66 8.04
CA TRP A 154 0.80 -7.75 8.97
C TRP A 154 1.25 -6.37 9.44
N VAL A 155 1.59 -5.44 8.53
CA VAL A 155 2.13 -4.12 8.91
C VAL A 155 1.13 -3.28 9.72
N PHE A 156 -0.16 -3.34 9.40
CA PHE A 156 -1.18 -2.62 10.18
C PHE A 156 -1.49 -3.31 11.51
N SER A 157 -1.43 -4.64 11.58
CA SER A 157 -1.59 -5.37 12.85
C SER A 157 -0.42 -5.13 13.80
N LEU A 158 0.79 -4.97 13.26
CA LEU A 158 1.97 -4.63 14.05
C LEU A 158 1.84 -3.28 14.75
N GLY A 159 1.03 -2.34 14.25
CA GLY A 159 0.81 -1.09 14.96
C GLY A 159 0.03 -1.24 16.28
N PHE A 160 -0.55 -2.41 16.56
CA PHE A 160 -1.19 -2.67 17.85
C PHE A 160 -0.17 -3.00 18.95
N LYS A 161 1.04 -3.44 18.57
CA LYS A 161 2.24 -3.21 19.36
C LYS A 161 2.54 -1.73 19.23
N PRO A 162 2.64 -0.91 20.29
CA PRO A 162 2.88 0.55 20.20
C PRO A 162 4.12 0.89 19.36
N PHE A 163 3.96 0.87 18.04
CA PHE A 163 5.00 0.77 17.03
C PHE A 163 4.45 1.34 15.73
N LEU A 164 5.00 2.45 15.27
CA LEU A 164 4.65 3.11 14.01
C LEU A 164 3.16 3.51 13.88
N ASN A 165 2.46 3.71 15.00
CA ASN A 165 1.06 4.15 14.99
C ASN A 165 0.88 5.47 14.23
N PHE A 166 1.83 6.41 14.36
CA PHE A 166 1.91 7.66 13.56
C PHE A 166 1.78 7.43 12.05
N PHE A 167 2.34 6.33 11.55
CA PHE A 167 2.41 6.02 10.13
C PHE A 167 1.17 5.32 9.58
N ALA A 168 0.22 4.90 10.42
CA ALA A 168 -1.02 4.28 9.97
C ALA A 168 -1.78 5.14 8.94
N PRO A 169 -2.13 6.42 9.22
CA PRO A 169 -2.74 7.27 8.21
C PRO A 169 -1.80 7.66 7.08
N THR A 170 -0.47 7.62 7.30
CA THR A 170 0.52 7.96 6.27
C THR A 170 0.57 6.92 5.15
N PHE A 171 0.64 5.64 5.52
CA PHE A 171 0.77 4.54 4.56
C PHE A 171 -0.58 4.06 4.02
N ILE A 172 -1.69 4.25 4.74
CA ILE A 172 -2.99 3.88 4.16
C ILE A 172 -3.34 4.72 2.91
N LEU A 173 -2.72 5.90 2.74
CA LEU A 173 -2.82 6.71 1.52
C LEU A 173 -2.29 6.03 0.25
N TYR A 174 -1.61 4.88 0.33
CA TYR A 174 -1.36 4.04 -0.86
C TYR A 174 -2.67 3.67 -1.58
N GLU A 175 -3.80 3.64 -0.85
CA GLU A 175 -5.13 3.37 -1.39
C GLU A 175 -5.75 4.57 -2.10
N LEU A 176 -5.11 5.75 -2.14
CA LEU A 176 -5.71 6.97 -2.72
C LEU A 176 -5.95 6.85 -4.24
N SER A 177 -5.22 5.97 -4.92
CA SER A 177 -5.45 5.65 -6.34
C SER A 177 -6.56 4.61 -6.57
N SER A 178 -6.91 3.83 -5.56
CA SER A 178 -7.86 2.71 -5.64
C SER A 178 -9.29 3.12 -6.02
N PRO A 179 -9.83 4.30 -5.63
CA PRO A 179 -11.14 4.74 -6.11
C PRO A 179 -11.18 4.89 -7.64
N PHE A 180 -10.15 5.51 -8.22
CA PHE A 180 -10.08 5.71 -9.67
C PHE A 180 -9.90 4.40 -10.41
N LEU A 181 -9.15 3.45 -9.85
CA LEU A 181 -8.99 2.11 -10.39
C LEU A 181 -10.34 1.37 -10.45
N ASN A 182 -11.08 1.37 -9.34
CA ASN A 182 -12.39 0.72 -9.28
C ASN A 182 -13.40 1.38 -10.23
N ILE A 183 -13.43 2.71 -10.30
CA ILE A 183 -14.28 3.44 -11.26
C ILE A 183 -13.89 3.09 -12.69
N HIS A 184 -12.60 2.99 -13.00
CA HIS A 184 -12.13 2.61 -14.32
C HIS A 184 -12.65 1.22 -14.73
N TRP A 185 -12.55 0.27 -13.81
CA TRP A 185 -13.06 -1.10 -13.98
C TRP A 185 -14.58 -1.12 -14.20
N PHE A 186 -15.34 -0.37 -13.41
CA PHE A 186 -16.79 -0.30 -13.58
C PHE A 186 -17.18 0.27 -14.95
N LEU A 187 -16.51 1.33 -15.41
CA LEU A 187 -16.76 1.94 -16.72
C LEU A 187 -16.56 0.93 -17.87
N ASP A 188 -15.59 0.04 -17.77
CA ASP A 188 -15.42 -1.04 -18.74
C ASP A 188 -16.62 -2.01 -18.72
N LYS A 189 -17.06 -2.44 -17.53
CA LYS A 189 -18.16 -3.42 -17.41
C LYS A 189 -19.55 -2.86 -17.72
N VAL A 190 -19.73 -1.54 -17.73
CA VAL A 190 -21.00 -0.90 -18.14
C VAL A 190 -21.02 -0.47 -19.61
N ASN A 191 -20.08 -0.96 -20.44
CA ASN A 191 -19.94 -0.60 -21.86
C ASN A 191 -19.66 0.89 -22.10
N MET A 192 -18.95 1.54 -21.17
CA MET A 192 -18.47 2.92 -21.33
C MET A 192 -16.98 2.97 -21.71
N THR A 193 -16.44 1.85 -22.22
CA THR A 193 -15.07 1.74 -22.70
C THR A 193 -14.81 2.76 -23.82
N GLY A 194 -13.75 3.56 -23.69
CA GLY A 194 -13.40 4.61 -24.65
C GLY A 194 -14.10 5.95 -24.44
N SER A 195 -14.99 6.07 -23.45
CA SER A 195 -15.69 7.33 -23.18
C SER A 195 -14.76 8.42 -22.62
N ARG A 196 -15.14 9.69 -22.79
CA ARG A 196 -14.43 10.84 -22.19
C ARG A 196 -14.31 10.70 -20.66
N VAL A 197 -15.36 10.18 -20.01
CA VAL A 197 -15.39 9.94 -18.56
C VAL A 197 -14.31 8.95 -18.16
N GLN A 198 -14.20 7.82 -18.87
CA GLN A 198 -13.16 6.83 -18.62
C GLN A 198 -11.76 7.39 -18.86
N TRP A 199 -11.59 8.28 -19.85
CA TRP A 199 -10.31 8.93 -20.10
C TRP A 199 -9.87 9.85 -18.95
N TYR A 200 -10.75 10.77 -18.51
CA TYR A 200 -10.46 11.65 -17.38
C TYR A 200 -10.16 10.85 -16.10
N ASN A 201 -10.94 9.79 -15.86
CA ASN A 201 -10.70 8.89 -14.74
C ASN A 201 -9.35 8.16 -14.86
N GLY A 202 -9.01 7.68 -16.06
CA GLY A 202 -7.71 7.06 -16.34
C GLY A 202 -6.53 8.00 -16.08
N MET A 203 -6.66 9.28 -16.44
CA MET A 203 -5.64 10.29 -16.12
C MET A 203 -5.51 10.50 -14.61
N ALA A 204 -6.64 10.60 -13.90
CA ALA A 204 -6.66 10.72 -12.45
C ALA A 204 -6.06 9.48 -11.76
N LEU A 205 -6.33 8.27 -12.27
CA LEU A 205 -5.75 7.01 -11.82
C LEU A 205 -4.22 7.05 -11.96
N LEU A 206 -3.68 7.36 -13.13
CA LEU A 206 -2.23 7.38 -13.36
C LEU A 206 -1.54 8.42 -12.49
N SER A 207 -2.14 9.62 -12.40
CA SER A 207 -1.58 10.74 -11.63
C SER A 207 -1.59 10.43 -10.13
N SER A 208 -2.72 9.94 -9.61
CA SER A 208 -2.84 9.56 -8.20
C SER A 208 -1.93 8.38 -7.87
N PHE A 209 -1.86 7.35 -8.71
CA PHE A 209 -0.97 6.20 -8.49
C PHE A 209 0.49 6.63 -8.40
N PHE A 210 0.95 7.45 -9.34
CA PHE A 210 2.31 7.98 -9.32
C PHE A 210 2.58 8.80 -8.05
N ALA A 211 1.69 9.74 -7.73
CA ALA A 211 1.87 10.64 -6.60
C ALA A 211 1.83 9.92 -5.25
N CYS A 212 0.78 9.14 -4.97
CA CYS A 212 0.60 8.52 -3.65
C CYS A 212 1.50 7.29 -3.46
N ARG A 213 1.69 6.45 -4.49
CA ARG A 213 2.41 5.18 -4.33
C ARG A 213 3.91 5.29 -4.59
N LEU A 214 4.33 5.98 -5.66
CA LEU A 214 5.76 6.06 -5.99
C LEU A 214 6.46 7.22 -5.31
N VAL A 215 5.87 8.42 -5.32
CA VAL A 215 6.53 9.60 -4.73
C VAL A 215 6.34 9.60 -3.22
N TRP A 216 5.10 9.76 -2.76
CA TRP A 216 4.78 9.86 -1.34
C TRP A 216 5.15 8.57 -0.59
N GLY A 217 4.72 7.41 -1.10
CA GLY A 217 5.02 6.11 -0.50
C GLY A 217 6.51 5.85 -0.31
N THR A 218 7.33 6.06 -1.35
CA THR A 218 8.79 5.85 -1.26
C THR A 218 9.42 6.84 -0.28
N TRP A 219 9.02 8.12 -0.32
CA TRP A 219 9.52 9.12 0.60
C TRP A 219 9.22 8.74 2.07
N GLN A 220 7.98 8.36 2.36
CA GLN A 220 7.57 7.95 3.71
C GLN A 220 8.24 6.63 4.13
N SER A 221 8.54 5.73 3.17
CA SER A 221 9.32 4.53 3.44
C SER A 221 10.75 4.87 3.90
N VAL A 222 11.40 5.85 3.27
CA VAL A 222 12.73 6.33 3.71
C VAL A 222 12.65 6.95 5.11
N VAL A 223 11.63 7.77 5.39
CA VAL A 223 11.43 8.39 6.71
C VAL A 223 11.24 7.34 7.80
N VAL A 224 10.34 6.37 7.59
CA VAL A 224 10.08 5.32 8.59
C VAL A 224 11.31 4.42 8.80
N TYR A 225 12.10 4.17 7.76
CA TYR A 225 13.34 3.41 7.88
C TYR A 225 14.38 4.15 8.73
N GLY A 226 14.52 5.47 8.54
CA GLY A 226 15.38 6.31 9.38
C GLY A 226 14.93 6.32 10.84
N ASP A 227 13.64 6.50 11.09
CA ASP A 227 13.07 6.49 12.44
C ASP A 227 13.26 5.12 13.13
N MET A 228 12.99 4.01 12.43
CA MET A 228 13.23 2.65 12.96
C MET A 228 14.71 2.39 13.20
N TRP A 229 15.61 2.87 12.33
CA TRP A 229 17.05 2.70 12.51
C TRP A 229 17.55 3.45 13.76
N ASN A 230 17.05 4.66 14.00
CA ASN A 230 17.35 5.42 15.22
C ASN A 230 16.82 4.69 16.46
N ALA A 231 15.59 4.18 16.42
CA ALA A 231 15.00 3.41 17.52
C ALA A 231 15.76 2.10 17.80
N LEU A 232 16.24 1.40 16.77
CA LEU A 232 17.08 0.20 16.93
C LEU A 232 18.42 0.53 17.57
N GLN A 233 19.09 1.60 17.14
CA GLN A 233 20.35 2.04 17.77
C GLN A 233 20.16 2.37 19.25
N GLN A 234 19.07 3.05 19.61
CA GLN A 234 18.73 3.31 21.01
C GLN A 234 18.48 2.02 21.78
N THR A 235 17.78 1.06 21.18
CA THR A 235 17.48 -0.24 21.79
C THR A 235 18.76 -1.04 22.05
N TRP A 236 19.65 -1.13 21.07
CA TRP A 236 20.93 -1.82 21.21
C TRP A 236 21.86 -1.14 22.22
N SER A 237 21.88 0.20 22.24
CA SER A 237 22.66 0.96 23.22
C SER A 237 22.15 0.72 24.64
N ALA A 238 20.83 0.74 24.85
CA ALA A 238 20.22 0.43 26.14
C ALA A 238 20.46 -1.03 26.58
N ALA A 239 20.47 -1.97 25.63
CA ALA A 239 20.77 -3.37 25.91
C ALA A 239 22.25 -3.61 26.28
N ALA A 240 23.16 -2.81 25.73
CA ALA A 240 24.59 -2.87 26.03
C ALA A 240 25.00 -2.12 27.31
N ALA A 241 24.10 -1.31 27.88
CA ALA A 241 24.37 -0.55 29.10
C ALA A 241 24.59 -1.46 30.33
N PRO A 242 25.44 -1.05 31.29
CA PRO A 242 25.63 -1.79 32.55
C PRO A 242 24.31 -2.05 33.28
N LEU A 243 24.24 -3.14 34.05
CA LEU A 243 23.05 -3.54 34.82
C LEU A 243 22.58 -2.50 35.86
N SER A 244 23.42 -1.51 36.19
CA SER A 244 23.12 -0.42 37.11
C SER A 244 22.30 0.71 36.49
N GLU A 245 22.20 0.78 35.16
CA GLU A 245 21.47 1.82 34.43
C GLU A 245 20.05 1.36 34.07
N PRO A 246 19.04 2.24 34.13
CA PRO A 246 17.70 1.91 33.66
C PRO A 246 17.71 1.54 32.17
N ARG A 247 17.28 0.31 31.84
CA ARG A 247 17.20 -0.19 30.45
C ARG A 247 16.01 0.38 29.65
N SER A 248 15.54 1.58 29.98
CA SER A 248 14.36 2.16 29.34
C SER A 248 14.75 3.15 28.25
N VAL A 249 14.30 2.91 27.02
CA VAL A 249 14.46 3.91 25.94
C VAL A 249 13.53 5.11 26.09
N ASN A 250 12.51 5.00 26.96
CA ASN A 250 11.45 6.00 27.08
C ASN A 250 11.95 7.38 27.48
N ALA A 251 12.99 7.47 28.30
CA ALA A 251 13.55 8.77 28.72
C ALA A 251 14.12 9.57 27.53
N ASN A 252 14.63 8.87 26.50
CA ASN A 252 15.18 9.50 25.29
C ASN A 252 14.10 9.79 24.25
N VAL A 253 12.95 9.13 24.34
CA VAL A 253 11.84 9.22 23.38
C VAL A 253 10.80 10.23 23.83
N PHE A 254 10.37 10.13 25.08
CA PHE A 254 9.28 10.91 25.65
C PHE A 254 9.86 11.91 26.65
N SER A 255 10.14 13.12 26.16
CA SER A 255 10.50 14.25 27.03
C SER A 255 9.24 15.00 27.48
N PRO A 256 9.19 15.55 28.72
CA PRO A 256 8.04 16.30 29.24
C PRO A 256 7.69 17.57 28.44
N ALA A 257 8.53 17.91 27.47
CA ALA A 257 8.61 19.18 26.78
C ALA A 257 9.24 18.95 25.40
N ARG A 258 8.49 19.21 24.32
CA ARG A 258 8.99 19.04 22.94
C ARG A 258 9.98 20.13 22.53
N ASP A 259 10.03 21.23 23.27
CA ASP A 259 10.93 22.38 23.12
C ASP A 259 11.90 22.56 24.33
N GLY A 260 11.89 21.62 25.28
CA GLY A 260 12.65 21.72 26.53
C GLY A 260 12.00 22.60 27.61
N SER A 261 10.83 23.19 27.37
CA SER A 261 10.02 23.91 28.36
C SER A 261 8.98 23.01 29.05
N LEU A 262 8.93 23.02 30.39
CA LEU A 262 7.94 22.21 31.14
C LEU A 262 6.51 22.41 30.63
N CYS A 263 5.75 21.34 30.39
CA CYS A 263 4.31 21.45 30.11
C CYS A 263 3.60 22.19 31.25
N VAL A 264 3.20 23.44 30.99
CA VAL A 264 2.60 24.32 32.01
C VAL A 264 1.07 24.33 31.99
N ASN A 265 0.44 23.93 30.87
CA ASN A 265 -1.01 23.97 30.72
C ASN A 265 -1.64 22.57 30.68
N GLU A 266 -2.92 22.49 31.06
CA GLU A 266 -3.65 21.23 31.14
C GLU A 266 -3.74 20.52 29.78
N ALA A 267 -3.84 21.28 28.69
CA ALA A 267 -3.89 20.74 27.33
C ALA A 267 -2.60 19.99 26.96
N CYS A 268 -1.42 20.56 27.24
CA CYS A 268 -0.11 19.94 27.04
C CYS A 268 0.04 18.67 27.88
N VAL A 269 -0.44 18.70 29.13
CA VAL A 269 -0.40 17.52 30.01
C VAL A 269 -1.25 16.39 29.45
N ARG A 270 -2.49 16.66 29.03
CA ARG A 270 -3.36 15.64 28.43
C ARG A 270 -2.82 15.12 27.11
N ALA A 271 -2.31 16.00 26.24
CA ALA A 271 -1.69 15.61 24.96
C ALA A 271 -0.48 14.68 25.18
N ASN A 272 0.40 15.01 26.12
CA ASN A 272 1.54 14.14 26.45
C ASN A 272 1.10 12.84 27.13
N ALA A 273 0.05 12.88 27.95
CA ALA A 273 -0.50 11.66 28.56
C ALA A 273 -1.03 10.70 27.49
N GLU A 274 -1.68 11.20 26.44
CA GLU A 274 -2.16 10.38 25.33
C GLU A 274 -1.00 9.75 24.54
N ILE A 275 0.01 10.54 24.17
CA ILE A 275 1.19 10.05 23.43
C ILE A 275 1.95 8.99 24.21
N THR A 276 2.04 9.17 25.52
CA THR A 276 2.77 8.28 26.42
C THR A 276 1.92 7.17 27.01
N LYS A 277 0.64 7.03 26.60
CA LYS A 277 -0.34 6.09 27.16
C LYS A 277 0.19 4.65 27.25
N PHE A 278 0.97 4.22 26.26
CA PHE A 278 1.52 2.86 26.18
C PHE A 278 3.03 2.76 26.39
N LYS A 279 3.67 3.79 26.96
CA LYS A 279 5.14 3.85 27.13
C LYS A 279 5.72 2.65 27.89
N GLU A 280 4.98 2.05 28.81
CA GLU A 280 5.48 0.93 29.61
C GLU A 280 5.80 -0.30 28.74
N TYR A 281 5.01 -0.50 27.69
CA TYR A 281 5.20 -1.59 26.72
C TYR A 281 6.32 -1.30 25.71
N THR A 282 6.79 -0.05 25.61
CA THR A 282 7.89 0.37 24.71
C THR A 282 9.22 0.51 25.44
N ALA A 283 9.26 0.33 26.77
CA ALA A 283 10.45 0.59 27.57
C ALA A 283 11.67 -0.21 27.11
N GLY A 284 11.48 -1.46 26.68
CA GLY A 284 12.55 -2.33 26.19
C GLY A 284 13.06 -2.00 24.79
N GLY A 285 12.53 -0.95 24.13
CA GLY A 285 12.86 -0.59 22.76
C GLY A 285 12.16 -1.46 21.71
N VAL A 286 12.61 -1.36 20.46
CA VAL A 286 12.04 -2.11 19.33
C VAL A 286 12.81 -3.41 19.12
N PRO A 287 12.16 -4.58 19.15
CA PRO A 287 12.80 -5.84 18.79
C PRO A 287 13.31 -5.83 17.34
N THR A 288 14.52 -6.31 17.09
CA THR A 288 15.11 -6.33 15.74
C THR A 288 14.26 -7.11 14.73
N TRP A 289 13.65 -8.24 15.14
CA TRP A 289 12.76 -9.01 14.27
C TRP A 289 11.54 -8.21 13.82
N LEU A 290 11.03 -7.30 14.67
CA LEU A 290 9.85 -6.49 14.37
C LEU A 290 10.16 -5.52 13.23
N VAL A 291 11.31 -4.85 13.29
CA VAL A 291 11.79 -3.98 12.21
C VAL A 291 12.06 -4.77 10.93
N LEU A 292 12.75 -5.91 11.01
CA LEU A 292 13.07 -6.71 9.83
C LEU A 292 11.80 -7.20 9.10
N THR A 293 10.80 -7.68 9.83
CA THR A 293 9.54 -8.15 9.23
C THR A 293 8.69 -7.00 8.68
N TYR A 294 8.69 -5.83 9.35
CA TYR A 294 8.05 -4.63 8.82
C TYR A 294 8.71 -4.16 7.52
N VAL A 295 10.04 -4.01 7.51
CA VAL A 295 10.81 -3.60 6.34
C VAL A 295 10.61 -4.59 5.19
N GLY A 296 10.66 -5.90 5.46
CA GLY A 296 10.40 -6.92 4.44
C GLY A 296 9.01 -6.77 3.81
N SER A 297 7.97 -6.60 4.64
CA SER A 297 6.59 -6.40 4.17
C SER A 297 6.44 -5.11 3.38
N ASN A 298 7.04 -4.01 3.85
CA ASN A 298 6.99 -2.72 3.19
C ASN A 298 7.75 -2.73 1.85
N LEU A 299 8.87 -3.45 1.76
CA LEU A 299 9.60 -3.67 0.51
C LEU A 299 8.79 -4.48 -0.50
N ILE A 300 8.07 -5.52 -0.07
CA ILE A 300 7.16 -6.28 -0.93
C ILE A 300 6.07 -5.37 -1.49
N LEU A 301 5.41 -4.57 -0.64
CA LEU A 301 4.35 -3.64 -1.05
C LEU A 301 4.86 -2.57 -2.02
N ASN A 302 6.02 -1.96 -1.74
CA ASN A 302 6.64 -1.00 -2.64
C ASN A 302 7.09 -1.65 -3.95
N PHE A 303 7.70 -2.84 -3.91
CA PHE A 303 8.10 -3.57 -5.10
C PHE A 303 6.91 -3.81 -6.02
N LEU A 304 5.77 -4.26 -5.47
CA LEU A 304 4.54 -4.41 -6.24
C LEU A 304 4.14 -3.07 -6.89
N ASN A 305 4.15 -1.96 -6.16
CA ASN A 305 3.81 -0.64 -6.72
C ASN A 305 4.72 -0.24 -7.90
N PHE A 306 6.05 -0.42 -7.77
CA PHE A 306 7.00 -0.12 -8.84
C PHE A 306 6.86 -1.07 -10.03
N PHE A 307 6.64 -2.36 -9.77
CA PHE A 307 6.40 -3.37 -10.80
C PHE A 307 5.17 -3.00 -11.64
N TRP A 308 4.06 -2.66 -10.98
CA TRP A 308 2.82 -2.26 -11.67
C TRP A 308 2.97 -0.98 -12.47
N PHE A 309 3.63 0.03 -11.90
CA PHE A 309 3.90 1.27 -12.62
C PHE A 309 4.79 1.04 -13.85
N SER A 310 5.79 0.18 -13.73
CA SER A 310 6.66 -0.18 -14.87
C SER A 310 5.87 -0.80 -16.02
N LYS A 311 4.86 -1.63 -15.70
CA LYS A 311 3.94 -2.20 -16.69
C LYS A 311 3.03 -1.16 -17.36
N MET A 312 2.57 -0.16 -16.60
CA MET A 312 1.86 0.99 -17.18
C MET A 312 2.73 1.69 -18.22
N VAL A 313 3.95 2.04 -17.84
CA VAL A 313 4.89 2.76 -18.70
C VAL A 313 5.26 1.93 -19.92
N GLU A 314 5.48 0.62 -19.77
CA GLU A 314 5.75 -0.28 -20.89
C GLU A 314 4.60 -0.26 -21.92
N THR A 315 3.36 -0.22 -21.45
CA THR A 315 2.17 -0.10 -22.29
C THR A 315 2.11 1.24 -23.03
N VAL A 316 2.34 2.34 -22.32
CA VAL A 316 2.45 3.69 -22.91
C VAL A 316 3.51 3.69 -24.02
N LEU A 317 4.72 3.18 -23.72
CA LEU A 317 5.87 3.23 -24.61
C LEU A 317 5.71 2.37 -25.86
N LYS A 318 5.12 1.17 -25.74
CA LYS A 318 4.80 0.31 -26.90
C LYS A 318 3.95 1.06 -27.93
N ARG A 319 3.03 1.91 -27.47
CA ARG A 319 2.12 2.66 -28.33
C ARG A 319 2.70 3.94 -28.91
N PHE A 320 3.74 4.54 -28.34
CA PHE A 320 4.49 5.60 -29.02
C PHE A 320 5.52 5.06 -30.02
N ARG A 321 5.98 3.81 -29.83
CA ARG A 321 6.88 3.13 -30.77
C ARG A 321 6.15 2.55 -31.99
N ALA A 322 4.93 2.04 -31.83
CA ALA A 322 4.13 1.51 -32.94
C ALA A 322 3.82 2.53 -34.09
N PRO A 323 3.51 3.81 -33.83
CA PRO A 323 3.37 4.84 -34.85
C PRO A 323 4.66 5.03 -35.65
N ALA A 324 5.82 5.03 -34.99
CA ALA A 324 7.12 5.19 -35.66
C ALA A 324 7.41 4.03 -36.63
N GLU A 325 7.03 2.80 -36.28
CA GLU A 325 7.15 1.63 -37.17
C GLU A 325 6.14 1.67 -38.33
N SER A 326 4.89 2.10 -38.09
CA SER A 326 3.88 2.24 -39.14
C SER A 326 4.19 3.35 -40.14
N VAL A 327 4.81 4.46 -39.69
CA VAL A 327 5.27 5.56 -40.55
C VAL A 327 6.51 5.12 -41.35
N ALA A 328 7.46 4.39 -40.72
CA ALA A 328 8.60 3.80 -41.42
C ALA A 328 8.20 2.71 -42.44
N ALA A 329 7.12 1.96 -42.19
CA ALA A 329 6.56 0.99 -43.13
C ALA A 329 5.73 1.65 -44.25
N GLY A 330 5.03 2.75 -43.94
CA GLY A 330 4.23 3.55 -44.88
C GLY A 330 5.06 4.39 -45.85
N GLU A 331 6.27 4.81 -45.48
CA GLU A 331 7.19 5.51 -46.39
C GLU A 331 7.63 4.66 -47.60
N LYS A 332 7.38 3.34 -47.60
CA LYS A 332 7.58 2.49 -48.78
C LYS A 332 6.37 2.43 -49.75
N LYS A 333 5.21 3.03 -49.42
CA LYS A 333 4.05 3.08 -50.33
C LYS A 333 3.30 4.43 -50.27
N GLY A 334 3.74 5.35 -51.13
CA GLY A 334 2.83 6.30 -51.82
C GLY A 334 2.54 7.65 -51.15
N LYS A 335 2.89 8.72 -51.89
CA LYS A 335 2.45 10.14 -51.84
C LYS A 335 1.92 10.69 -50.49
N LYS A 336 2.75 11.52 -49.86
CA LYS A 336 2.39 12.44 -48.77
C LYS A 336 1.56 13.62 -49.32
N GLU A 337 0.29 13.71 -48.93
CA GLU A 337 -0.37 15.02 -48.76
C GLU A 337 0.06 15.60 -47.40
N PRO A 338 0.21 16.94 -47.28
CA PRO A 338 0.58 17.55 -46.01
C PRO A 338 -0.59 17.42 -45.03
N VAL A 339 -0.41 16.61 -43.99
CA VAL A 339 -1.32 16.60 -42.84
C VAL A 339 -1.31 18.01 -42.25
N GLY A 340 -2.43 18.73 -42.37
CA GLY A 340 -2.57 20.07 -41.79
C GLY A 340 -2.30 20.05 -40.28
N ALA A 341 -1.74 21.14 -39.74
CA ALA A 341 -1.33 21.23 -38.35
C ALA A 341 -2.47 20.88 -37.36
N GLU A 342 -3.72 21.24 -37.68
CA GLU A 342 -4.90 20.88 -36.90
C GLU A 342 -5.16 19.37 -36.88
N ASN A 343 -5.04 18.69 -38.03
CA ASN A 343 -5.20 17.25 -38.12
C ASN A 343 -4.07 16.49 -37.39
N ALA A 344 -2.84 17.04 -37.39
CA ALA A 344 -1.73 16.46 -36.65
C ALA A 344 -1.89 16.63 -35.13
N VAL A 345 -2.41 17.77 -34.68
CA VAL A 345 -2.73 18.02 -33.27
C VAL A 345 -3.86 17.08 -32.81
N GLN A 346 -4.93 16.96 -33.61
CA GLN A 346 -6.07 16.11 -33.26
C GLN A 346 -5.71 14.61 -33.26
N LEU A 347 -4.87 14.18 -34.21
CA LEU A 347 -4.32 12.81 -34.22
C LEU A 347 -3.48 12.53 -32.96
N ASN A 348 -2.72 13.53 -32.49
CA ASN A 348 -1.92 13.40 -31.27
C ASN A 348 -2.81 13.37 -30.01
N GLU A 349 -3.86 14.18 -29.96
CA GLU A 349 -4.86 14.14 -28.87
C GLU A 349 -5.60 12.81 -28.81
N ASP A 350 -6.06 12.28 -29.95
CA ASP A 350 -6.70 10.97 -30.03
C ASP A 350 -5.72 9.84 -29.65
N LEU A 351 -4.46 9.93 -30.08
CA LEU A 351 -3.41 8.98 -29.68
C LEU A 351 -3.18 8.99 -28.17
N VAL A 352 -3.03 10.18 -27.57
CA VAL A 352 -2.87 10.34 -26.11
C VAL A 352 -4.11 9.82 -25.38
N ARG A 353 -5.30 10.03 -25.95
CA ARG A 353 -6.55 9.52 -25.38
C ARG A 353 -6.57 8.00 -25.33
N ASP A 354 -6.29 7.36 -26.46
CA ASP A 354 -6.27 5.91 -26.57
C ASP A 354 -5.19 5.29 -25.68
N VAL A 355 -4.01 5.93 -25.57
CA VAL A 355 -2.93 5.50 -24.69
C VAL A 355 -3.38 5.49 -23.23
N VAL A 356 -3.97 6.58 -22.73
CA VAL A 356 -4.40 6.66 -21.33
C VAL A 356 -5.48 5.62 -21.03
N LEU A 357 -6.44 5.44 -21.94
CA LEU A 357 -7.49 4.44 -21.80
C LEU A 357 -6.94 3.00 -21.77
N GLU A 358 -6.02 2.68 -22.68
CA GLU A 358 -5.38 1.36 -22.76
C GLU A 358 -4.46 1.10 -21.56
N VAL A 359 -3.75 2.10 -21.06
CA VAL A 359 -2.87 1.94 -19.89
C VAL A 359 -3.70 1.72 -18.64
N ALA A 360 -4.79 2.48 -18.49
CA ALA A 360 -5.71 2.30 -17.39
C ALA A 360 -6.50 0.98 -17.50
N SER A 361 -6.84 0.53 -18.71
CA SER A 361 -7.47 -0.79 -18.91
C SER A 361 -6.48 -1.95 -18.80
N LYS A 362 -5.19 -1.77 -19.13
CA LYS A 362 -4.16 -2.78 -18.84
C LYS A 362 -3.83 -2.84 -17.37
N LEU A 363 -3.89 -1.72 -16.64
CA LEU A 363 -3.85 -1.80 -15.18
C LEU A 363 -4.96 -2.66 -14.64
N GLU A 364 -6.16 -2.39 -15.10
CA GLU A 364 -7.34 -3.19 -14.77
C GLU A 364 -7.14 -4.67 -15.15
N GLN A 365 -6.75 -4.94 -16.39
CA GLN A 365 -6.61 -6.29 -16.94
C GLN A 365 -5.43 -7.06 -16.37
N GLU A 366 -4.29 -6.42 -16.06
CA GLU A 366 -3.08 -7.07 -15.56
C GLU A 366 -3.11 -7.25 -14.05
N GLU A 367 -3.73 -6.31 -13.32
CA GLU A 367 -4.22 -6.60 -11.97
C GLU A 367 -5.19 -7.78 -12.04
N THR A 368 -6.03 -7.90 -13.08
CA THR A 368 -6.93 -9.04 -13.32
C THR A 368 -6.28 -10.30 -13.94
N ALA A 369 -5.07 -10.23 -14.51
CA ALA A 369 -4.39 -11.35 -15.20
C ALA A 369 -3.35 -12.03 -14.31
N ILE A 370 -2.66 -11.29 -13.45
CA ILE A 370 -1.92 -11.89 -12.32
C ILE A 370 -2.90 -12.58 -11.36
N ARG A 371 -4.13 -12.07 -11.31
CA ARG A 371 -5.31 -12.70 -10.71
C ARG A 371 -5.68 -14.07 -11.32
N GLN A 372 -5.36 -14.33 -12.60
CA GLN A 372 -5.69 -15.60 -13.29
C GLN A 372 -4.55 -16.63 -13.36
N GLY A 373 -3.35 -16.29 -12.87
CA GLY A 373 -2.28 -17.27 -12.66
C GLY A 373 -1.77 -17.92 -13.94
N ASP A 374 -1.31 -17.16 -14.93
CA ASP A 374 -0.44 -17.71 -15.96
C ASP A 374 1.03 -17.71 -15.48
N LEU A 375 1.32 -18.70 -14.62
CA LEU A 375 2.63 -18.93 -13.99
C LEU A 375 3.71 -19.39 -15.00
N SER A 376 3.40 -19.46 -16.29
CA SER A 376 4.36 -19.81 -17.34
C SER A 376 5.35 -18.65 -17.61
N SER A 377 4.86 -17.42 -17.64
CA SER A 377 5.66 -16.24 -18.00
C SER A 377 6.63 -15.79 -16.90
N LEU A 378 6.25 -15.90 -15.62
CA LEU A 378 7.13 -15.57 -14.49
C LEU A 378 8.19 -16.65 -14.25
N GLN A 379 7.86 -17.93 -14.45
CA GLN A 379 8.84 -19.02 -14.37
C GLN A 379 9.90 -18.87 -15.48
N GLU A 380 9.51 -18.57 -16.73
CA GLU A 380 10.46 -18.31 -17.83
C GLU A 380 11.30 -17.03 -17.61
N GLN A 381 10.71 -15.95 -17.09
CA GLN A 381 11.47 -14.72 -16.82
C GLN A 381 12.43 -14.87 -15.64
N VAL A 382 12.04 -15.57 -14.57
CA VAL A 382 12.93 -15.84 -13.43
C VAL A 382 13.99 -16.87 -13.79
N SER A 383 13.67 -17.95 -14.51
CA SER A 383 14.68 -18.90 -14.99
C SER A 383 15.66 -18.25 -15.98
N SER A 384 15.17 -17.48 -16.96
CA SER A 384 16.07 -16.84 -17.93
C SER A 384 16.93 -15.73 -17.33
N ALA A 385 16.41 -14.95 -16.37
CA ALA A 385 17.18 -13.90 -15.69
C ALA A 385 18.23 -14.47 -14.72
N VAL A 386 17.91 -15.58 -14.04
CA VAL A 386 18.86 -16.28 -13.17
C VAL A 386 19.93 -16.99 -14.01
N ASP A 387 19.57 -17.65 -15.11
CA ASP A 387 20.52 -18.33 -15.99
C ASP A 387 21.42 -17.35 -16.75
N SER A 388 20.90 -16.19 -17.19
CA SER A 388 21.69 -15.18 -17.88
C SER A 388 22.67 -14.48 -16.93
N SER A 389 22.21 -14.08 -15.74
CA SER A 389 23.04 -13.37 -14.75
C SER A 389 24.11 -14.28 -14.16
N PHE A 390 23.78 -15.52 -13.82
CA PHE A 390 24.73 -16.49 -13.27
C PHE A 390 25.71 -16.99 -14.34
N GLY A 391 25.25 -17.15 -15.59
CA GLY A 391 26.08 -17.53 -16.73
C GLY A 391 27.09 -16.46 -17.15
N GLU A 392 26.72 -15.17 -17.11
CA GLU A 392 27.64 -14.06 -17.35
C GLU A 392 28.66 -13.89 -16.23
N GLU A 393 28.24 -13.97 -14.96
CA GLU A 393 29.14 -13.87 -13.80
C GLU A 393 30.13 -15.04 -13.75
N LEU A 394 29.70 -16.26 -14.08
CA LEU A 394 30.59 -17.42 -14.21
C LEU A 394 31.57 -17.28 -15.37
N ARG A 395 31.14 -16.78 -16.54
CA ARG A 395 32.04 -16.50 -17.66
C ARG A 395 33.08 -15.44 -17.29
N LYS A 396 32.64 -14.37 -16.63
CA LYS A 396 33.52 -13.28 -16.19
C LYS A 396 34.56 -13.77 -15.20
N ARG A 397 34.14 -14.50 -14.15
CA ARG A 397 35.06 -15.13 -13.19
C ARG A 397 36.02 -16.12 -13.84
N ARG A 398 35.56 -16.91 -14.82
CA ARG A 398 36.43 -17.85 -15.55
C ARG A 398 37.44 -17.13 -16.44
N SER A 399 37.06 -16.01 -17.07
CA SER A 399 37.99 -15.16 -17.83
C SER A 399 39.00 -14.43 -16.92
N GLU A 400 38.58 -13.97 -15.75
CA GLU A 400 39.46 -13.34 -14.76
C GLU A 400 40.43 -14.35 -14.13
N LEU A 401 39.99 -15.60 -13.89
CA LEU A 401 40.87 -16.67 -13.43
C LEU A 401 41.88 -17.08 -14.52
N ALA A 402 41.44 -17.19 -15.77
CA ALA A 402 42.31 -17.50 -16.91
C ALA A 402 43.35 -16.40 -17.17
N ALA A 403 42.97 -15.12 -16.99
CA ALA A 403 43.89 -13.99 -17.12
C ALA A 403 44.93 -13.91 -15.98
N LYS A 404 44.59 -14.43 -14.79
CA LYS A 404 45.52 -14.53 -13.65
C LYS A 404 46.45 -15.75 -13.73
N ILE A 405 46.11 -16.75 -14.52
CA ILE A 405 46.97 -17.92 -14.82
C ILE A 405 47.69 -17.65 -16.15
N SER A 406 48.44 -16.55 -16.23
CA SER A 406 49.53 -16.45 -17.21
C SER A 406 50.73 -17.17 -16.61
N LEU A 407 50.93 -18.42 -17.04
CA LEU A 407 52.13 -19.22 -16.76
C LEU A 407 53.38 -18.44 -17.19
N PRO A 408 54.37 -18.20 -16.31
CA PRO A 408 55.65 -17.70 -16.74
C PRO A 408 56.45 -18.84 -17.38
N GLY A 409 56.83 -18.66 -18.65
CA GLY A 409 58.02 -19.28 -19.26
C GLY A 409 57.95 -20.79 -19.53
N ALA A 410 57.72 -21.11 -20.81
CA ALA A 410 58.44 -22.21 -21.46
C ALA A 410 59.93 -21.84 -21.64
#